data_AF-A0A2A4TGJ7-F1
#
_entry.id   AF-A0A2A4TGJ7-F1
#
_cell.length_a   1.000
_cell.length_b   1.000
_cell.length_c   1.000
_cell.angle_alpha   90.00
_cell.angle_beta   90.00
_cell.angle_gamma   90.00
#
_symmetry.space_group_name_H-M   'P 1'
#
loop_
_entity.id
_entity.type
_entity.pdbx_description
1 polymer ?
#
loop_
_entity_poly.entity_id
_entity_poly.type
_entity_poly.pdbx_seq_one_letter_code
_entity_poly.pdbx_strand_id
1 'polypeptide(L)'
;MQQELFRDLGIGTRLKRVYDMLSFDMERLYKEAGLDFRVRYFPVVFALHKLDGLTIAQIQKHSGLTHSALSQTVKQLIDKDIVEMNVGDDARSRIVHLTKNGQSLLKSLLPIWRTAEIVIQDVRRGSQNDLLLALGDFEEQLQEKGFYQRHTHYNGQALKAEVEIVPFHVKYRQDWHDINKEWVERFFTLEQPDRDSLENPEKYILGRGGEIYCALHNGKVVGVAALKYDGEDVYEVSKMGVRPEAQGLGIGRRLLSHAIERFYARGGQKLYLETNSKLTPAISLYEKAGFVHVPARQDTPYARADVCMEYQMDTSKVR
;
A
#
# COMPACT_ATOMS: atom_id res chain seq x y z
N MET A 1 -34.83 -1.09 9.61
CA MET A 1 -33.37 -1.33 9.65
C MET A 1 -32.77 -0.27 10.55
N GLN A 2 -32.37 -0.62 11.78
CA GLN A 2 -31.84 0.34 12.77
C GLN A 2 -30.73 1.21 12.16
N GLN A 3 -30.69 2.48 12.54
CA GLN A 3 -29.62 3.43 12.21
C GLN A 3 -28.28 2.80 12.58
N GLU A 4 -27.62 2.18 11.60
CA GLU A 4 -26.40 1.47 11.89
C GLU A 4 -25.23 2.45 11.88
N LEU A 5 -24.60 2.58 13.05
CA LEU A 5 -23.59 3.61 13.33
C LEU A 5 -22.39 3.53 12.38
N PHE A 6 -21.98 2.33 11.99
CA PHE A 6 -20.70 2.11 11.30
C PHE A 6 -20.81 2.00 9.78
N ARG A 7 -22.03 1.86 9.21
CA ARG A 7 -22.26 1.70 7.75
C ARG A 7 -21.22 0.77 7.10
N ASP A 8 -20.51 1.24 6.08
CA ASP A 8 -19.50 0.46 5.34
C ASP A 8 -18.27 0.10 6.20
N LEU A 9 -17.87 0.96 7.14
CA LEU A 9 -16.78 0.66 8.08
C LEU A 9 -17.13 -0.51 9.01
N GLY A 10 -18.43 -0.80 9.19
CA GLY A 10 -18.95 -1.91 9.98
C GLY A 10 -19.07 -3.23 9.23
N ILE A 11 -18.65 -3.33 7.97
CA ILE A 11 -18.86 -4.54 7.16
C ILE A 11 -18.30 -5.81 7.82
N GLY A 12 -17.10 -5.74 8.39
CA GLY A 12 -16.49 -6.88 9.10
C GLY A 12 -17.31 -7.33 10.30
N THR A 13 -17.84 -6.39 11.08
CA THR A 13 -18.72 -6.67 12.23
C THR A 13 -20.04 -7.30 11.78
N ARG A 14 -20.61 -6.86 10.66
CA ARG A 14 -21.84 -7.46 10.10
C ARG A 14 -21.60 -8.90 9.66
N LEU A 15 -20.49 -9.16 8.94
CA LEU A 15 -20.12 -10.51 8.52
C LEU A 15 -19.90 -11.42 9.73
N LYS A 16 -19.23 -10.92 10.77
CA LYS A 16 -19.04 -11.67 12.03
C LYS A 16 -20.36 -12.01 12.71
N ARG A 17 -21.30 -11.06 12.77
CA ARG A 17 -22.64 -11.27 13.32
C ARG A 17 -23.40 -12.35 12.55
N VAL A 18 -23.36 -12.34 11.22
CA VAL A 18 -23.97 -13.40 10.39
C VAL A 18 -23.33 -14.76 10.67
N TYR A 19 -22.00 -14.81 10.69
CA TYR A 19 -21.26 -16.02 11.06
C TYR A 19 -21.66 -16.55 12.45
N ASP A 20 -21.82 -15.67 13.44
CA ASP A 20 -22.17 -16.06 14.81
C ASP A 20 -23.59 -16.61 14.92
N MET A 21 -24.56 -15.99 14.24
CA MET A 21 -25.94 -16.51 14.20
C MET A 21 -25.97 -17.93 13.64
N LEU A 22 -25.32 -18.16 12.50
CA LEU A 22 -25.28 -19.49 11.88
C LEU A 22 -24.49 -20.50 12.71
N SER A 23 -23.35 -20.09 13.26
CA SER A 23 -22.49 -20.99 14.03
C SER A 23 -23.15 -21.43 15.32
N PHE A 24 -23.87 -20.53 16.01
CA PHE A 24 -24.58 -20.86 17.23
C PHE A 24 -25.65 -21.93 16.99
N ASP A 25 -26.47 -21.77 15.95
CA ASP A 25 -27.52 -22.72 15.63
C ASP A 25 -26.94 -24.09 15.18
N MET A 26 -25.85 -24.09 14.42
CA MET A 26 -25.19 -25.34 14.04
C MET A 26 -24.57 -26.09 15.23
N GLU A 27 -23.91 -25.39 16.17
CA GLU A 27 -23.42 -26.00 17.42
C GLU A 27 -24.57 -26.62 18.23
N ARG A 28 -25.72 -25.93 18.29
CA ARG A 28 -26.92 -26.44 18.96
C ARG A 28 -27.44 -27.72 18.29
N LEU A 29 -27.52 -27.75 16.96
CA LEU A 29 -27.96 -28.93 16.21
C LEU A 29 -27.05 -30.14 16.44
N TYR A 30 -25.73 -29.95 16.45
CA TYR A 30 -24.80 -31.05 16.77
C TYR A 30 -25.00 -31.57 18.20
N LYS A 31 -25.18 -30.67 19.16
CA LYS A 31 -25.42 -31.03 20.57
C LYS A 31 -26.73 -31.78 20.76
N GLU A 32 -27.83 -31.32 20.14
CA GLU A 32 -29.13 -31.99 20.20
C GLU A 32 -29.11 -33.37 19.53
N ALA A 33 -28.28 -33.55 18.50
CA ALA A 33 -28.01 -34.85 17.87
C ALA A 33 -27.04 -35.74 18.68
N GLY A 34 -26.55 -35.29 19.84
CA GLY A 34 -25.61 -36.03 20.69
C GLY A 34 -24.20 -36.14 20.10
N LEU A 35 -23.81 -35.25 19.19
CA LEU A 35 -22.51 -35.28 18.52
C LEU A 35 -21.51 -34.34 19.20
N ASP A 36 -20.34 -34.86 19.56
CA ASP A 36 -19.19 -34.06 20.00
C ASP A 36 -18.45 -33.48 18.78
N PHE A 37 -19.12 -32.54 18.10
CA PHE A 37 -18.62 -31.89 16.91
C PHE A 37 -18.78 -30.37 17.00
N ARG A 38 -17.76 -29.63 16.58
CA ARG A 38 -17.74 -28.16 16.57
C ARG A 38 -17.85 -27.63 15.14
N VAL A 39 -18.48 -26.48 14.95
CA VAL A 39 -18.58 -25.79 13.65
C VAL A 39 -17.20 -25.53 13.04
N ARG A 40 -16.19 -25.23 13.86
CA ARG A 40 -14.82 -25.04 13.37
C ARG A 40 -14.20 -26.27 12.71
N TYR A 41 -14.72 -27.47 12.98
CA TYR A 41 -14.26 -28.73 12.39
C TYR A 41 -14.83 -28.97 11.00
N PHE A 42 -15.94 -28.30 10.66
CA PHE A 42 -16.66 -28.46 9.40
C PHE A 42 -15.75 -28.34 8.18
N PRO A 43 -14.91 -27.30 8.00
CA PRO A 43 -14.15 -27.13 6.76
C PRO A 43 -13.19 -28.30 6.48
N VAL A 44 -12.57 -28.87 7.52
CA VAL A 44 -11.66 -30.01 7.39
C VAL A 44 -12.43 -31.28 7.05
N VAL A 45 -13.45 -31.63 7.84
CA VAL A 45 -14.19 -32.89 7.66
C VAL A 45 -15.02 -32.87 6.36
N PHE A 46 -15.59 -31.73 6.00
CA PHE A 46 -16.32 -31.58 4.74
C PHE A 46 -15.39 -31.66 3.53
N ALA A 47 -14.20 -31.04 3.58
CA ALA A 47 -13.22 -31.16 2.51
C ALA A 47 -12.79 -32.62 2.31
N LEU A 48 -12.50 -33.34 3.40
CA LEU A 48 -12.13 -34.77 3.35
C LEU A 48 -13.29 -35.67 2.88
N HIS A 49 -14.53 -35.30 3.17
CA HIS A 49 -15.71 -36.00 2.63
C HIS A 49 -15.79 -35.84 1.10
N LYS A 50 -15.48 -34.66 0.56
CA LYS A 50 -15.55 -34.37 -0.87
C LYS A 50 -14.33 -34.88 -1.64
N LEU A 51 -13.16 -34.79 -1.03
CA LEU A 51 -11.87 -35.16 -1.61
C LEU A 51 -11.12 -35.95 -0.54
N ASP A 52 -10.98 -37.26 -0.75
CA ASP A 52 -10.22 -38.09 0.19
C ASP A 52 -8.72 -37.72 0.15
N GLY A 53 -8.07 -37.76 1.31
CA GLY A 53 -6.64 -37.53 1.45
C GLY A 53 -6.17 -36.15 1.03
N LEU A 54 -6.21 -35.18 1.94
CA LEU A 54 -5.77 -33.81 1.66
C LEU A 54 -4.63 -33.36 2.56
N THR A 55 -3.69 -32.60 2.00
CA THR A 55 -2.74 -31.80 2.77
C THR A 55 -3.42 -30.58 3.39
N ILE A 56 -2.83 -30.01 4.45
CA ILE A 56 -3.32 -28.76 5.06
C ILE A 56 -3.37 -27.62 4.03
N ALA A 57 -2.40 -27.55 3.12
CA ALA A 57 -2.36 -26.55 2.05
C ALA A 57 -3.53 -26.70 1.05
N GLN A 58 -3.91 -27.93 0.71
CA GLN A 58 -5.09 -28.16 -0.14
C GLN A 58 -6.39 -27.80 0.59
N ILE A 59 -6.52 -28.15 1.87
CA ILE A 59 -7.69 -27.74 2.67
C ILE A 59 -7.78 -26.21 2.77
N GLN A 60 -6.64 -25.52 2.94
CA GLN A 60 -6.57 -24.06 2.91
C GLN A 60 -7.11 -23.49 1.60
N LYS A 61 -6.69 -24.05 0.46
CA LYS A 61 -7.15 -23.62 -0.87
C LYS A 61 -8.67 -23.72 -1.02
N HIS A 62 -9.29 -24.75 -0.45
CA HIS A 62 -10.74 -24.97 -0.56
C HIS A 62 -11.58 -24.25 0.50
N SER A 63 -11.00 -23.92 1.66
CA SER A 63 -11.74 -23.33 2.78
C SER A 63 -11.51 -21.83 2.97
N GLY A 64 -10.47 -21.26 2.38
CA GLY A 64 -10.08 -19.86 2.59
C GLY A 64 -9.51 -19.56 3.99
N LEU A 65 -9.38 -20.57 4.86
CA LEU A 65 -8.86 -20.42 6.22
C LEU A 65 -7.33 -20.33 6.23
N THR A 66 -6.77 -19.70 7.27
CA THR A 66 -5.33 -19.61 7.44
C THR A 66 -4.71 -20.97 7.78
N HIS A 67 -3.46 -21.18 7.35
CA HIS A 67 -2.71 -22.41 7.65
C HIS A 67 -2.68 -22.71 9.16
N SER A 68 -2.43 -21.70 10.00
CA SER A 68 -2.35 -21.88 11.46
C SER A 68 -3.68 -22.33 12.07
N ALA A 69 -4.81 -21.76 11.63
CA ALA A 69 -6.13 -22.16 12.10
C ALA A 69 -6.46 -23.60 11.70
N LEU A 70 -6.08 -24.01 10.49
CA LEU A 70 -6.28 -25.38 10.01
C LEU A 70 -5.38 -26.38 10.75
N SER A 71 -4.09 -26.09 10.94
CA SER A 71 -3.19 -26.97 11.70
C SER A 71 -3.69 -27.21 13.12
N GLN A 72 -4.17 -26.17 13.82
CA GLN A 72 -4.77 -26.32 15.15
C GLN A 72 -6.05 -27.15 15.13
N THR A 73 -6.87 -26.98 14.09
CA THR A 73 -8.12 -27.73 13.92
C THR A 73 -7.85 -29.21 13.66
N VAL A 74 -6.93 -29.52 12.75
CA VAL A 74 -6.50 -30.89 12.45
C VAL A 74 -5.94 -31.56 13.71
N LYS A 75 -5.11 -30.87 14.50
CA LYS A 75 -4.61 -31.41 15.77
C LYS A 75 -5.75 -31.81 16.72
N GLN A 76 -6.75 -30.94 16.91
CA GLN A 76 -7.91 -31.26 17.76
C GLN A 76 -8.74 -32.44 17.24
N LEU A 77 -8.81 -32.61 15.92
CA LEU A 77 -9.50 -33.74 15.30
C LEU A 77 -8.70 -35.04 15.43
N ILE A 78 -7.38 -34.99 15.43
CA ILE A 78 -6.50 -36.14 15.74
C ILE A 78 -6.69 -36.56 17.19
N ASP A 79 -6.68 -35.60 18.13
CA ASP A 79 -6.87 -35.86 19.56
C ASP A 79 -8.24 -36.51 19.86
N LYS A 80 -9.23 -36.33 18.98
CA LYS A 80 -10.58 -36.93 19.03
C LYS A 80 -10.73 -38.21 18.20
N ASP A 81 -9.65 -38.71 17.60
CA ASP A 81 -9.67 -39.87 16.69
C ASP A 81 -10.67 -39.70 15.52
N ILE A 82 -10.85 -38.48 15.01
CA ILE A 82 -11.71 -38.19 13.85
C ILE A 82 -10.88 -38.19 12.57
N VAL A 83 -9.65 -37.69 12.62
CA VAL A 83 -8.71 -37.69 11.49
C VAL A 83 -7.36 -38.27 11.90
N GLU A 84 -6.63 -38.77 10.94
CA GLU A 84 -5.24 -39.22 11.08
C GLU A 84 -4.36 -38.54 10.03
N MET A 85 -3.04 -38.56 10.24
CA MET A 85 -2.08 -38.05 9.28
C MET A 85 -1.10 -39.14 8.86
N ASN A 86 -1.03 -39.37 7.56
CA ASN A 86 -0.12 -40.32 6.94
C ASN A 86 0.98 -39.57 6.16
N VAL A 87 2.13 -40.21 5.96
CA VAL A 87 3.20 -39.67 5.11
C VAL A 87 2.70 -39.70 3.66
N GLY A 88 2.81 -38.57 2.95
CA GLY A 88 2.48 -38.51 1.52
C GLY A 88 3.61 -39.01 0.63
N ASP A 89 3.48 -38.82 -0.68
CA ASP A 89 4.49 -39.23 -1.66
C ASP A 89 5.86 -38.56 -1.43
N ASP A 90 5.86 -37.33 -0.92
CA ASP A 90 7.04 -36.67 -0.35
C ASP A 90 7.10 -36.97 1.16
N ALA A 91 8.27 -37.40 1.66
CA ALA A 91 8.53 -37.65 3.08
C ALA A 91 8.22 -36.44 3.99
N ARG A 92 8.20 -35.22 3.43
CA ARG A 92 7.81 -33.97 4.11
C ARG A 92 6.32 -33.65 4.03
N SER A 93 5.58 -34.28 3.13
CA SER A 93 4.13 -34.12 3.02
C SER A 93 3.42 -34.96 4.07
N ARG A 94 2.36 -34.39 4.64
CA ARG A 94 1.44 -35.07 5.55
C ARG A 94 0.04 -34.95 4.97
N ILE A 95 -0.59 -36.10 4.75
CA ILE A 95 -1.93 -36.21 4.18
C ILE A 95 -2.89 -36.56 5.29
N VAL A 96 -3.95 -35.77 5.43
CA VAL A 96 -5.00 -35.96 6.42
C VAL A 96 -6.08 -36.87 5.84
N HIS A 97 -6.50 -37.88 6.60
CA HIS A 97 -7.58 -38.80 6.25
C HIS A 97 -8.60 -38.91 7.38
N LEU A 98 -9.83 -39.29 7.06
CA LEU A 98 -10.82 -39.67 8.08
C LEU A 98 -10.49 -41.07 8.62
N THR A 99 -10.43 -41.20 9.94
CA THR A 99 -10.33 -42.51 10.60
C THR A 99 -11.65 -43.28 10.45
N LYS A 100 -11.70 -44.54 10.90
CA LYS A 100 -12.96 -45.30 10.99
C LYS A 100 -14.00 -44.59 11.87
N ASN A 101 -13.57 -44.00 12.97
CA ASN A 101 -14.43 -43.23 13.87
C ASN A 101 -14.89 -41.92 13.21
N GLY A 102 -14.01 -41.23 12.49
CA GLY A 102 -14.36 -40.06 11.69
C GLY A 102 -15.37 -40.37 10.58
N GLN A 103 -15.22 -41.49 9.88
CA GLN A 103 -16.19 -41.96 8.89
C GLN A 103 -17.56 -42.30 9.51
N SER A 104 -17.57 -42.90 10.70
CA SER A 104 -18.81 -43.16 11.44
C SER A 104 -19.51 -41.85 11.84
N LEU A 105 -18.77 -40.90 12.40
CA LEU A 105 -19.27 -39.57 12.75
C LEU A 105 -19.82 -38.83 11.52
N LEU A 106 -19.11 -38.90 10.39
CA LEU A 106 -19.54 -38.29 9.13
C LEU A 106 -20.92 -38.80 8.69
N LYS A 107 -21.22 -40.09 8.84
CA LYS A 107 -22.56 -40.65 8.52
C LYS A 107 -23.68 -39.98 9.32
N SER A 108 -23.41 -39.62 10.58
CA SER A 108 -24.36 -38.90 11.43
C SER A 108 -24.42 -37.39 11.13
N LEU A 109 -23.33 -36.79 10.62
CA LEU A 109 -23.29 -35.37 10.24
C LEU A 109 -24.01 -35.09 8.92
N LEU A 110 -23.95 -36.00 7.95
CA LEU A 110 -24.49 -35.78 6.60
C LEU A 110 -25.98 -35.40 6.57
N PRO A 111 -26.89 -36.05 7.32
CA PRO A 111 -28.30 -35.63 7.38
C PRO A 111 -28.51 -34.21 7.91
N ILE A 112 -27.71 -33.82 8.93
CA ILE A 112 -27.75 -32.48 9.52
C ILE A 112 -27.32 -31.45 8.46
N TRP A 113 -26.20 -31.70 7.77
CA TRP A 113 -25.69 -30.79 6.74
C TRP A 113 -26.63 -30.65 5.54
N ARG A 114 -27.25 -31.74 5.08
CA ARG A 114 -28.25 -31.68 4.00
C ARG A 114 -29.44 -30.81 4.37
N THR A 115 -29.92 -30.94 5.62
CA THR A 115 -31.03 -30.12 6.10
C THR A 115 -30.61 -28.67 6.27
N ALA A 116 -29.41 -28.41 6.81
CA ALA A 116 -28.86 -27.07 6.94
C ALA A 116 -28.71 -26.39 5.56
N GLU A 117 -28.30 -27.12 4.53
CA GLU A 117 -28.23 -26.61 3.16
C GLU A 117 -29.61 -26.15 2.64
N ILE A 118 -30.67 -26.91 2.90
CA ILE A 118 -32.05 -26.53 2.55
C ILE A 118 -32.47 -25.26 3.30
N VAL A 119 -32.17 -25.16 4.59
CA VAL A 119 -32.48 -23.96 5.41
C VAL A 119 -31.75 -22.74 4.88
N ILE A 120 -30.46 -22.85 4.53
CA ILE A 120 -29.71 -21.74 3.91
C ILE A 120 -30.31 -21.36 2.55
N GLN A 121 -30.75 -22.33 1.75
CA GLN A 121 -31.44 -22.04 0.50
C GLN A 121 -32.77 -21.31 0.71
N ASP A 122 -33.52 -21.63 1.77
CA ASP A 122 -34.75 -20.93 2.14
C ASP A 122 -34.49 -19.47 2.55
N VAL A 123 -33.49 -19.24 3.41
CA VAL A 123 -33.04 -17.88 3.77
C VAL A 123 -32.63 -17.07 2.54
N ARG A 124 -31.95 -17.72 1.58
CA ARG A 124 -31.58 -17.09 0.30
C ARG A 124 -32.80 -16.73 -0.54
N ARG A 125 -33.79 -17.60 -0.65
CA ARG A 125 -35.05 -17.32 -1.38
C ARG A 125 -35.84 -16.17 -0.76
N GLY A 126 -35.74 -15.99 0.57
CA GLY A 126 -36.33 -14.85 1.28
C GLY A 126 -35.55 -13.53 1.15
N SER A 127 -34.36 -13.56 0.54
CA SER A 127 -33.48 -12.39 0.41
C SER A 127 -33.61 -11.76 -0.98
N GLN A 128 -33.60 -10.43 -1.06
CA GLN A 128 -33.63 -9.72 -2.34
C GLN A 128 -32.34 -9.90 -3.15
N ASN A 129 -31.19 -10.03 -2.45
CA ASN A 129 -29.87 -10.14 -3.06
C ASN A 129 -29.24 -11.49 -2.73
N ASP A 130 -28.48 -12.06 -3.67
CA ASP A 130 -27.71 -13.28 -3.42
C ASP A 130 -26.41 -12.96 -2.69
N LEU A 131 -26.39 -13.20 -1.38
CA LEU A 131 -25.24 -12.93 -0.53
C LEU A 131 -24.00 -13.73 -0.95
N LEU A 132 -24.15 -14.96 -1.46
CA LEU A 132 -22.99 -15.77 -1.85
C LEU A 132 -22.30 -15.20 -3.09
N LEU A 133 -23.07 -14.77 -4.08
CA LEU A 133 -22.53 -14.08 -5.25
C LEU A 133 -21.89 -12.75 -4.84
N ALA A 134 -22.58 -11.96 -4.02
CA ALA A 134 -22.05 -10.67 -3.57
C ALA A 134 -20.75 -10.82 -2.74
N LEU A 135 -20.63 -11.86 -1.93
CA LEU A 135 -19.39 -12.15 -1.20
C LEU A 135 -18.26 -12.56 -2.16
N GLY A 136 -18.55 -13.42 -3.15
CA GLY A 136 -17.58 -13.81 -4.16
C GLY A 136 -17.04 -12.61 -4.94
N ASP A 137 -17.93 -11.74 -5.44
CA ASP A 137 -17.55 -10.51 -6.15
C ASP A 137 -16.71 -9.59 -5.25
N PHE A 138 -17.07 -9.47 -3.97
CA PHE A 138 -16.34 -8.64 -3.01
C PHE A 138 -14.95 -9.19 -2.70
N GLU A 139 -14.82 -10.51 -2.55
CA GLU A 139 -13.55 -11.20 -2.36
C GLU A 139 -12.64 -11.05 -3.58
N GLU A 140 -13.18 -11.21 -4.80
CA GLU A 140 -12.44 -10.99 -6.04
C GLU A 140 -11.91 -9.55 -6.13
N GLN A 141 -12.75 -8.56 -5.83
CA GLN A 141 -12.35 -7.16 -5.84
C GLN A 141 -11.27 -6.82 -4.80
N LEU A 142 -11.28 -7.48 -3.64
CA LEU A 142 -10.24 -7.34 -2.62
C LEU A 142 -8.95 -8.08 -2.99
N GLN A 143 -9.03 -9.20 -3.71
CA GLN A 143 -7.85 -9.93 -4.19
C GLN A 143 -7.18 -9.19 -5.36
N GLU A 144 -7.96 -8.62 -6.28
CA GLU A 144 -7.45 -7.83 -7.41
C GLU A 144 -6.69 -6.59 -6.91
N LYS A 145 -7.27 -5.87 -5.93
CA LYS A 145 -6.62 -4.73 -5.29
C LYS A 145 -7.06 -4.62 -3.83
N GLY A 146 -6.15 -4.96 -2.94
CA GLY A 146 -6.40 -5.04 -1.50
C GLY A 146 -6.78 -3.70 -0.87
N PHE A 147 -7.49 -3.78 0.27
CA PHE A 147 -7.94 -2.60 1.03
C PHE A 147 -6.79 -1.61 1.30
N TYR A 148 -5.64 -2.10 1.78
CA TYR A 148 -4.47 -1.25 2.06
C TYR A 148 -4.00 -0.48 0.81
N GLN A 149 -3.95 -1.15 -0.35
CA GLN A 149 -3.55 -0.52 -1.61
C GLN A 149 -4.58 0.51 -2.10
N ARG A 150 -5.88 0.25 -1.92
CA ARG A 150 -6.93 1.23 -2.23
C ARG A 150 -6.86 2.42 -1.29
N HIS A 151 -6.70 2.18 0.01
CA HIS A 151 -6.57 3.22 1.01
C HIS A 151 -5.36 4.12 0.74
N THR A 152 -4.17 3.55 0.51
CA THR A 152 -2.97 4.36 0.21
C THR A 152 -3.12 5.15 -1.10
N HIS A 153 -3.77 4.58 -2.12
CA HIS A 153 -4.07 5.27 -3.35
C HIS A 153 -4.98 6.48 -3.13
N TYR A 154 -6.11 6.31 -2.45
CA TYR A 154 -7.07 7.40 -2.21
C TYR A 154 -6.56 8.42 -1.20
N ASN A 155 -5.83 7.98 -0.16
CA ASN A 155 -5.16 8.88 0.77
C ASN A 155 -4.10 9.74 0.04
N GLY A 156 -3.32 9.13 -0.84
CA GLY A 156 -2.39 9.85 -1.71
C GLY A 156 -3.08 10.81 -2.69
N GLN A 157 -4.31 10.53 -3.12
CA GLN A 157 -5.09 11.44 -3.96
C GLN A 157 -5.72 12.60 -3.18
N ALA A 158 -6.24 12.35 -1.98
CA ALA A 158 -6.75 13.39 -1.08
C ALA A 158 -5.61 14.36 -0.70
N LEU A 159 -4.44 13.84 -0.36
CA LEU A 159 -3.24 14.63 -0.08
C LEU A 159 -2.69 15.34 -1.34
N LYS A 160 -2.86 14.77 -2.54
CA LYS A 160 -2.55 15.46 -3.81
C LYS A 160 -3.43 16.68 -4.04
N ALA A 161 -4.69 16.67 -3.58
CA ALA A 161 -5.64 17.76 -3.78
C ALA A 161 -5.39 18.97 -2.85
N GLU A 162 -4.70 18.79 -1.72
CA GLU A 162 -4.49 19.84 -0.71
C GLU A 162 -3.10 20.48 -0.73
N VAL A 163 -2.20 20.03 -1.60
CA VAL A 163 -0.88 20.67 -1.72
C VAL A 163 -0.93 21.85 -2.67
N GLU A 164 -0.52 23.03 -2.22
CA GLU A 164 -0.39 24.25 -3.03
C GLU A 164 1.10 24.54 -3.26
N ILE A 165 1.51 24.86 -4.49
CA ILE A 165 2.87 25.36 -4.75
C ILE A 165 2.79 26.87 -4.83
N VAL A 166 3.48 27.54 -3.91
CA VAL A 166 3.53 29.00 -3.82
C VAL A 166 4.96 29.51 -4.02
N PRO A 167 5.16 30.71 -4.56
CA PRO A 167 6.47 31.34 -4.60
C PRO A 167 6.97 31.61 -3.17
N PHE A 168 8.30 31.68 -3.03
CA PHE A 168 8.93 32.00 -1.76
C PHE A 168 8.46 33.35 -1.22
N HIS A 169 8.24 33.37 0.09
CA HIS A 169 7.95 34.57 0.87
C HIS A 169 8.81 34.52 2.13
N VAL A 170 9.24 35.68 2.64
CA VAL A 170 10.12 35.77 3.83
C VAL A 170 9.60 34.98 5.05
N LYS A 171 8.27 34.84 5.17
CA LYS A 171 7.61 34.04 6.21
C LYS A 171 7.95 32.53 6.17
N TYR A 172 8.41 32.02 5.02
CA TYR A 172 8.82 30.63 4.82
C TYR A 172 10.35 30.44 4.89
N ARG A 173 11.12 31.49 5.22
CA ARG A 173 12.59 31.42 5.24
C ARG A 173 13.10 30.32 6.19
N GLN A 174 12.47 30.18 7.35
CA GLN A 174 12.85 29.16 8.32
C GLN A 174 12.56 27.75 7.80
N ASP A 175 11.39 27.52 7.19
CA ASP A 175 11.05 26.23 6.59
C ASP A 175 11.98 25.86 5.43
N TRP A 176 12.33 26.82 4.58
CA TRP A 176 13.33 26.65 3.52
C TRP A 176 14.68 26.18 4.07
N HIS A 177 15.16 26.84 5.11
CA HIS A 177 16.41 26.51 5.76
C HIS A 177 16.34 25.12 6.39
N ASP A 178 15.32 24.85 7.20
CA ASP A 178 15.25 23.63 8.00
C ASP A 178 15.02 22.38 7.15
N ILE A 179 14.15 22.43 6.15
CA ILE A 179 13.90 21.28 5.25
C ILE A 179 15.17 20.89 4.51
N ASN A 180 15.90 21.88 3.97
CA ASN A 180 17.13 21.59 3.25
C ASN A 180 18.25 21.14 4.18
N LYS A 181 18.40 21.78 5.35
CA LYS A 181 19.40 21.39 6.34
C LYS A 181 19.17 19.96 6.83
N GLU A 182 17.94 19.63 7.24
CA GLU A 182 17.56 18.28 7.68
C GLU A 182 17.84 17.25 6.59
N TRP A 183 17.49 17.57 5.34
CA TRP A 183 17.75 16.68 4.22
C TRP A 183 19.26 16.46 3.99
N VAL A 184 20.07 17.53 3.99
CA VAL A 184 21.51 17.42 3.78
C VAL A 184 22.15 16.64 4.92
N GLU A 185 21.89 17.01 6.18
CA GLU A 185 22.48 16.37 7.37
C GLU A 185 22.08 14.89 7.50
N ARG A 186 20.93 14.49 6.96
CA ARG A 186 20.50 13.08 6.96
C ARG A 186 21.37 12.20 6.06
N PHE A 187 21.88 12.72 4.96
CA PHE A 187 22.57 11.92 3.93
C PHE A 187 24.05 12.32 3.73
N PHE A 188 24.42 13.54 4.10
CA PHE A 188 25.71 14.18 3.82
C PHE A 188 26.08 15.20 4.92
N THR A 189 27.19 15.92 4.71
CA THR A 189 27.61 17.05 5.54
C THR A 189 27.18 18.36 4.90
N LEU A 190 26.75 19.32 5.71
CA LEU A 190 26.39 20.67 5.25
C LEU A 190 27.64 21.45 4.81
N GLU A 191 27.78 21.69 3.51
CA GLU A 191 28.93 22.37 2.89
C GLU A 191 28.72 23.90 2.83
N GLN A 192 29.77 24.69 2.61
CA GLN A 192 29.66 26.15 2.60
C GLN A 192 28.64 26.69 1.57
N PRO A 193 28.57 26.18 0.32
CA PRO A 193 27.57 26.62 -0.64
C PRO A 193 26.11 26.29 -0.20
N ASP A 194 25.92 25.26 0.64
CA ASP A 194 24.62 25.03 1.28
C ASP A 194 24.33 26.18 2.24
N ARG A 195 25.21 26.47 3.18
CA ARG A 195 25.02 27.53 4.19
C ARG A 195 24.68 28.86 3.55
N ASP A 196 25.45 29.27 2.55
CA ASP A 196 25.25 30.53 1.82
C ASP A 196 23.82 30.62 1.25
N SER A 197 23.36 29.57 0.57
CA SER A 197 22.05 29.56 -0.09
C SER A 197 20.87 29.31 0.86
N LEU A 198 21.09 28.62 1.98
CA LEU A 198 20.05 28.36 2.99
C LEU A 198 19.85 29.55 3.93
N GLU A 199 20.92 30.21 4.34
CA GLU A 199 20.87 31.35 5.26
C GLU A 199 20.50 32.65 4.52
N ASN A 200 20.91 32.79 3.26
CA ASN A 200 20.71 34.01 2.47
C ASN A 200 20.10 33.74 1.07
N PRO A 201 18.94 33.05 0.98
CA PRO A 201 18.33 32.68 -0.30
C PRO A 201 18.02 33.89 -1.20
N GLU A 202 17.74 35.04 -0.62
CA GLU A 202 17.49 36.28 -1.35
C GLU A 202 18.70 36.76 -2.13
N LYS A 203 19.91 36.58 -1.59
CA LYS A 203 21.16 37.01 -2.23
C LYS A 203 21.65 35.98 -3.24
N TYR A 204 21.62 34.70 -2.87
CA TYR A 204 22.30 33.65 -3.63
C TYR A 204 21.42 32.97 -4.68
N ILE A 205 20.09 33.06 -4.56
CA ILE A 205 19.15 32.47 -5.53
C ILE A 205 18.30 33.57 -6.16
N LEU A 206 17.48 34.27 -5.38
CA LEU A 206 16.48 35.21 -5.92
C LEU A 206 17.14 36.43 -6.58
N GLY A 207 18.12 37.05 -5.91
CA GLY A 207 18.84 38.22 -6.40
C GLY A 207 19.72 37.95 -7.63
N ARG A 208 19.93 36.67 -7.99
CA ARG A 208 20.61 36.26 -9.21
C ARG A 208 19.64 35.92 -10.35
N GLY A 209 18.33 36.12 -10.17
CA GLY A 209 17.32 35.78 -11.17
C GLY A 209 16.71 34.39 -11.03
N GLY A 210 17.10 33.62 -10.01
CA GLY A 210 16.48 32.34 -9.68
C GLY A 210 15.10 32.49 -9.01
N GLU A 211 14.41 31.37 -8.83
CA GLU A 211 13.15 31.27 -8.09
C GLU A 211 13.24 30.22 -6.99
N ILE A 212 12.45 30.40 -5.93
CA ILE A 212 12.27 29.41 -4.87
C ILE A 212 10.77 29.20 -4.69
N TYR A 213 10.37 27.94 -4.47
CA TYR A 213 8.98 27.55 -4.29
C TYR A 213 8.81 26.71 -3.02
N CYS A 214 7.65 26.86 -2.39
CA CYS A 214 7.24 26.11 -1.22
C CYS A 214 5.98 25.30 -1.56
N ALA A 215 5.99 24.01 -1.21
CA ALA A 215 4.80 23.17 -1.21
C ALA A 215 4.12 23.27 0.15
N LEU A 216 2.92 23.82 0.17
CA LEU A 216 2.08 23.97 1.37
C LEU A 216 1.09 22.82 1.44
N HIS A 217 0.95 22.22 2.62
CA HIS A 217 -0.11 21.29 2.95
C HIS A 217 -0.80 21.78 4.21
N ASN A 218 -2.11 22.05 4.15
CA ASN A 218 -2.87 22.63 5.26
C ASN A 218 -2.19 23.88 5.86
N GLY A 219 -1.68 24.76 4.98
CA GLY A 219 -1.01 26.01 5.35
C GLY A 219 0.43 25.86 5.88
N LYS A 220 0.97 24.64 6.01
CA LYS A 220 2.34 24.37 6.47
C LYS A 220 3.26 24.02 5.31
N VAL A 221 4.49 24.52 5.33
CA VAL A 221 5.50 24.16 4.32
C VAL A 221 6.01 22.75 4.58
N VAL A 222 5.77 21.87 3.62
CA VAL A 222 6.14 20.44 3.69
C VAL A 222 7.19 20.05 2.64
N GLY A 223 7.46 20.93 1.68
CA GLY A 223 8.55 20.76 0.73
C GLY A 223 8.98 22.07 0.10
N VAL A 224 10.18 22.08 -0.46
CA VAL A 224 10.78 23.24 -1.13
C VAL A 224 11.57 22.82 -2.35
N ALA A 225 11.76 23.73 -3.29
CA ALA A 225 12.66 23.58 -4.42
C ALA A 225 13.12 24.97 -4.90
N ALA A 226 14.31 25.02 -5.51
CA ALA A 226 14.79 26.20 -6.22
C ALA A 226 15.01 25.90 -7.71
N LEU A 227 14.68 26.89 -8.53
CA LEU A 227 15.10 26.98 -9.92
C LEU A 227 16.16 28.07 -9.98
N LYS A 228 17.42 27.69 -9.80
CA LYS A 228 18.56 28.61 -9.73
C LYS A 228 19.00 28.98 -11.14
N TYR A 229 19.22 30.27 -11.39
CA TYR A 229 19.74 30.75 -12.67
C TYR A 229 21.28 30.67 -12.69
N ASP A 230 21.83 30.03 -13.72
CA ASP A 230 23.28 29.80 -13.91
C ASP A 230 23.86 30.66 -15.05
N GLY A 231 23.10 31.62 -15.58
CA GLY A 231 23.50 32.46 -16.72
C GLY A 231 23.07 31.88 -18.07
N GLU A 232 23.09 32.70 -19.13
CA GLU A 232 22.83 32.26 -20.52
C GLU A 232 21.57 31.40 -20.71
N ASP A 233 20.46 31.77 -20.05
CA ASP A 233 19.21 31.01 -20.07
C ASP A 233 19.33 29.55 -19.56
N VAL A 234 20.40 29.26 -18.80
CA VAL A 234 20.65 27.98 -18.12
C VAL A 234 20.14 28.04 -16.67
N TYR A 235 19.47 26.96 -16.28
CA TYR A 235 18.87 26.83 -14.95
C TYR A 235 19.22 25.48 -14.30
N GLU A 236 19.30 25.49 -12.97
CA GLU A 236 19.54 24.33 -12.12
C GLU A 236 18.32 24.09 -11.22
N VAL A 237 17.76 22.87 -11.23
CA VAL A 237 16.86 22.43 -10.16
C VAL A 237 17.72 22.08 -8.95
N SER A 238 17.63 22.88 -7.89
CA SER A 238 18.47 22.75 -6.71
C SER A 238 17.63 22.80 -5.43
N LYS A 239 18.23 22.36 -4.30
CA LYS A 239 17.63 22.46 -2.96
C LYS A 239 16.19 21.94 -2.88
N MET A 240 15.95 20.82 -3.59
CA MET A 240 14.64 20.17 -3.59
C MET A 240 14.56 19.17 -2.44
N GLY A 241 13.70 19.45 -1.47
CA GLY A 241 13.52 18.63 -0.27
C GLY A 241 12.04 18.52 0.11
N VAL A 242 11.66 17.38 0.68
CA VAL A 242 10.31 17.14 1.22
C VAL A 242 10.46 16.51 2.61
N ARG A 243 9.75 17.05 3.60
CA ARG A 243 9.76 16.56 4.98
C ARG A 243 9.39 15.07 5.04
N PRO A 244 10.03 14.26 5.91
CA PRO A 244 9.80 12.80 5.96
C PRO A 244 8.32 12.39 6.04
N GLU A 245 7.53 13.10 6.84
CA GLU A 245 6.10 12.86 7.05
C GLU A 245 5.24 13.15 5.81
N ALA A 246 5.77 13.86 4.83
CA ALA A 246 5.09 14.23 3.58
C ALA A 246 5.68 13.53 2.33
N GLN A 247 6.65 12.63 2.52
CA GLN A 247 7.22 11.83 1.44
C GLN A 247 6.24 10.75 0.95
N GLY A 248 6.43 10.27 -0.29
CA GLY A 248 5.52 9.31 -0.92
C GLY A 248 4.21 9.90 -1.45
N LEU A 249 3.93 11.18 -1.18
CA LEU A 249 2.71 11.88 -1.61
C LEU A 249 2.80 12.53 -3.01
N GLY A 250 3.95 12.37 -3.68
CA GLY A 250 4.19 12.98 -4.99
C GLY A 250 4.54 14.46 -4.98
N ILE A 251 4.78 15.06 -3.81
CA ILE A 251 5.14 16.49 -3.65
C ILE A 251 6.41 16.84 -4.44
N GLY A 252 7.46 16.01 -4.36
CA GLY A 252 8.70 16.22 -5.13
C GLY A 252 8.44 16.25 -6.65
N ARG A 253 7.55 15.39 -7.16
CA ARG A 253 7.14 15.41 -8.58
C ARG A 253 6.45 16.72 -8.95
N ARG A 254 5.61 17.26 -8.07
CA ARG A 254 4.90 18.51 -8.32
C ARG A 254 5.85 19.71 -8.29
N LEU A 255 6.75 19.77 -7.31
CA LEU A 255 7.80 20.79 -7.24
C LEU A 255 8.67 20.78 -8.50
N LEU A 256 9.10 19.59 -8.94
CA LEU A 256 9.86 19.43 -10.18
C LEU A 256 9.07 19.85 -11.42
N SER A 257 7.80 19.44 -11.53
CA SER A 257 6.95 19.81 -12.66
C SER A 257 6.76 21.33 -12.73
N HIS A 258 6.54 21.97 -11.58
CA HIS A 258 6.45 23.43 -11.49
C HIS A 258 7.77 24.11 -11.88
N ALA A 259 8.92 23.59 -11.43
CA ALA A 259 10.22 24.13 -11.83
C ALA A 259 10.44 24.05 -13.34
N ILE A 260 10.04 22.94 -13.99
CA ILE A 260 10.09 22.79 -15.45
C ILE A 260 9.16 23.79 -16.16
N GLU A 261 7.92 23.96 -15.68
CA GLU A 261 6.97 24.95 -16.23
C GLU A 261 7.55 26.37 -16.17
N ARG A 262 8.17 26.72 -15.04
CA ARG A 262 8.80 28.03 -14.82
C ARG A 262 10.06 28.22 -15.65
N PHE A 263 10.86 27.17 -15.83
CA PHE A 263 11.99 27.16 -16.76
C PHE A 263 11.56 27.52 -18.19
N TYR A 264 10.50 26.89 -18.70
CA TYR A 264 9.94 27.25 -20.01
C TYR A 264 9.39 28.68 -20.05
N ALA A 265 8.64 29.08 -19.02
CA ALA A 265 8.08 30.43 -18.93
C ALA A 265 9.16 31.54 -18.87
N ARG A 266 10.39 31.18 -18.52
CA ARG A 266 11.57 32.06 -18.46
C ARG A 266 12.38 32.05 -19.76
N GLY A 267 11.97 31.30 -20.79
CA GLY A 267 12.73 31.16 -22.04
C GLY A 267 14.00 30.33 -21.88
N GLY A 268 14.08 29.49 -20.85
CA GLY A 268 15.27 28.71 -20.56
C GLY A 268 15.66 27.76 -21.69
N GLN A 269 16.97 27.68 -21.97
CA GLN A 269 17.56 26.87 -23.03
C GLN A 269 18.16 25.57 -22.50
N LYS A 270 18.52 25.53 -21.21
CA LYS A 270 19.10 24.34 -20.58
C LYS A 270 18.65 24.23 -19.14
N LEU A 271 18.15 23.05 -18.76
CA LEU A 271 17.77 22.72 -17.39
C LEU A 271 18.56 21.49 -16.94
N TYR A 272 19.25 21.60 -15.82
CA TYR A 272 20.03 20.51 -15.26
C TYR A 272 19.83 20.38 -13.75
N LEU A 273 20.39 19.32 -13.18
CA LEU A 273 20.51 19.12 -11.75
C LEU A 273 21.76 18.32 -11.40
N GLU A 274 22.27 18.56 -10.20
CA GLU A 274 23.33 17.76 -9.60
C GLU A 274 22.77 16.99 -8.40
N THR A 275 23.15 15.72 -8.27
CA THR A 275 22.69 14.83 -7.20
C THR A 275 23.80 13.84 -6.84
N ASN A 276 23.48 12.89 -5.95
CA ASN A 276 24.37 11.82 -5.57
C ASN A 276 23.79 10.44 -5.94
N SER A 277 24.65 9.52 -6.39
CA SER A 277 24.35 8.14 -6.78
C SER A 277 23.63 7.32 -5.71
N LYS A 278 23.81 7.65 -4.42
CA LYS A 278 23.10 7.05 -3.28
C LYS A 278 21.61 7.41 -3.21
N LEU A 279 21.18 8.46 -3.91
CA LEU A 279 19.81 8.99 -3.86
C LEU A 279 18.94 8.36 -4.96
N THR A 280 18.91 7.03 -5.02
CA THR A 280 18.18 6.27 -6.06
C THR A 280 16.71 6.69 -6.23
N PRO A 281 15.93 6.99 -5.15
CA PRO A 281 14.56 7.48 -5.30
C PRO A 281 14.46 8.84 -6.02
N ALA A 282 15.42 9.75 -5.80
CA ALA A 282 15.45 11.06 -6.46
C ALA A 282 15.85 10.90 -7.94
N ILE A 283 16.85 10.07 -8.23
CA ILE A 283 17.27 9.76 -9.61
C ILE A 283 16.09 9.20 -10.41
N SER A 284 15.36 8.21 -9.87
CA SER A 284 14.18 7.65 -10.56
C SER A 284 13.06 8.68 -10.77
N LEU A 285 12.92 9.66 -9.88
CA LEU A 285 11.97 10.76 -10.06
C LEU A 285 12.37 11.63 -11.25
N TYR A 286 13.65 12.00 -11.36
CA TYR A 286 14.16 12.84 -12.44
C TYR A 286 14.09 12.13 -13.80
N GLU A 287 14.47 10.85 -13.87
CA GLU A 287 14.37 10.03 -15.09
C GLU A 287 12.93 9.98 -15.61
N LYS A 288 11.96 9.73 -14.72
CA LYS A 288 10.53 9.72 -15.08
C LYS A 288 10.00 11.10 -15.51
N ALA A 289 10.66 12.16 -15.10
CA ALA A 289 10.31 13.51 -15.50
C ALA A 289 10.90 13.89 -16.86
N GLY A 290 11.87 13.14 -17.40
CA GLY A 290 12.53 13.41 -18.68
C GLY A 290 13.99 13.86 -18.57
N PHE A 291 14.61 13.73 -17.39
CA PHE A 291 16.04 13.96 -17.23
C PHE A 291 16.85 12.73 -17.65
N VAL A 292 18.00 12.97 -18.26
CA VAL A 292 18.96 11.94 -18.65
C VAL A 292 20.31 12.19 -17.99
N HIS A 293 21.03 11.11 -17.69
CA HIS A 293 22.37 11.20 -17.12
C HIS A 293 23.35 11.82 -18.13
N VAL A 294 24.19 12.73 -17.65
CA VAL A 294 25.28 13.35 -18.41
C VAL A 294 26.58 13.27 -17.60
N PRO A 295 27.76 13.47 -18.23
CA PRO A 295 29.01 13.54 -17.48
C PRO A 295 28.93 14.55 -16.33
N ALA A 296 29.50 14.19 -15.18
CA ALA A 296 29.57 15.08 -14.03
C ALA A 296 30.30 16.38 -14.39
N ARG A 297 29.82 17.50 -13.87
CA ARG A 297 30.45 18.81 -14.05
C ARG A 297 31.78 18.87 -13.31
N GLN A 298 32.78 19.48 -13.94
CA GLN A 298 34.10 19.67 -13.32
C GLN A 298 34.13 20.85 -12.34
N ASP A 299 33.16 21.76 -12.46
CA ASP A 299 33.06 23.00 -11.69
C ASP A 299 31.99 22.94 -10.59
N THR A 300 31.53 21.74 -10.21
CA THR A 300 30.57 21.62 -9.11
C THR A 300 31.15 22.15 -7.80
N PRO A 301 30.41 22.98 -7.05
CA PRO A 301 30.87 23.46 -5.75
C PRO A 301 30.64 22.43 -4.63
N TYR A 302 30.07 21.26 -4.92
CA TYR A 302 29.69 20.24 -3.94
C TYR A 302 30.55 18.99 -4.07
N ALA A 303 31.31 18.67 -3.02
CA ALA A 303 32.12 17.44 -2.98
C ALA A 303 31.26 16.17 -3.02
N ARG A 304 30.00 16.25 -2.56
CA ARG A 304 29.06 15.14 -2.57
C ARG A 304 28.41 14.85 -3.92
N ALA A 305 28.48 15.75 -4.90
CA ALA A 305 27.80 15.56 -6.17
C ALA A 305 28.62 14.64 -7.09
N ASP A 306 28.09 13.47 -7.45
CA ASP A 306 28.73 12.52 -8.35
C ASP A 306 27.84 12.15 -9.56
N VAL A 307 26.60 12.66 -9.61
CA VAL A 307 25.66 12.46 -10.70
C VAL A 307 25.16 13.81 -11.19
N CYS A 308 25.23 14.03 -12.51
CA CYS A 308 24.63 15.17 -13.19
C CYS A 308 23.58 14.67 -14.17
N MET A 309 22.44 15.35 -14.24
CA MET A 309 21.38 15.03 -15.18
C MET A 309 20.88 16.28 -15.89
N GLU A 310 20.57 16.16 -17.18
CA GLU A 310 20.03 17.23 -18.01
C GLU A 310 18.62 16.89 -18.50
N TYR A 311 17.75 17.88 -18.52
CA TYR A 311 16.38 17.72 -18.98
C TYR A 311 16.33 17.65 -20.51
N GLN A 312 15.74 16.59 -21.05
CA GLN A 312 15.46 16.53 -22.48
C GLN A 312 14.27 17.43 -22.79
N MET A 313 14.54 18.58 -23.39
CA MET A 313 13.51 19.55 -23.71
C MET A 313 12.47 18.95 -24.67
N ASP A 314 11.21 19.04 -24.26
CA ASP A 314 10.07 18.80 -25.12
C ASP A 314 9.84 20.02 -26.01
N THR A 315 10.15 19.88 -27.31
CA THR A 315 10.04 20.96 -28.30
C THR A 315 8.59 21.41 -28.53
N SER A 316 7.58 20.64 -28.09
CA SER A 316 6.17 21.04 -28.18
C SER A 316 5.77 22.10 -27.13
N LYS A 317 6.61 22.32 -26.11
CA LYS A 317 6.35 23.26 -25.00
C LYS A 317 7.05 24.62 -25.15
N VAL A 318 7.86 24.80 -26.19
CA VAL A 318 8.50 26.07 -26.54
C VAL A 318 7.51 26.86 -27.42
N ARG A 319 6.87 27.88 -26.85
CA ARG A 319 6.02 28.83 -27.58
C ARG A 319 6.43 30.26 -27.26
#